data_AF-A0A914GDR5-F1
#
_entry.id   AF-A0A914GDR5-F1
#
_cell.length_a   1.000
_cell.length_b   1.000
_cell.length_c   1.000
_cell.angle_alpha   90.00
_cell.angle_beta   90.00
_cell.angle_gamma   90.00
#
_symmetry.space_group_name_H-M   'P 1'
#
loop_
_entity.id
_entity.type
_entity.pdbx_description
1 polymer ?
#
loop_
_entity_poly.entity_id
_entity_poly.type
_entity_poly.pdbx_seq_one_letter_code
_entity_poly.pdbx_strand_id
1 'polypeptide(L)'
;MGKYQVEEPHRFDLIQELVDHFLRTKTPILSNVLNSILVNPIGRQKWELRHSDIELTKRLGAGVYGEVYRGKMKRKNHVIDIAVKSAKTATLTKEGAKEMMREARMMRSYNHPNVVRIYGVALDDDPIMI
;
A
#
# COMPACT_ATOMS: atom_id res chain seq x y z
N MET A 1 16.44 21.49 5.37
CA MET A 1 15.94 20.13 5.08
C MET A 1 16.35 19.24 6.25
N GLY A 2 15.45 18.41 6.78
CA GLY A 2 15.75 17.53 7.91
C GLY A 2 16.58 16.32 7.45
N LYS A 3 17.52 15.85 8.29
CA LYS A 3 18.27 14.60 8.06
C LYS A 3 17.49 13.41 8.62
N TYR A 4 17.65 12.23 8.02
CA TYR A 4 17.08 10.97 8.47
C TYR A 4 18.05 10.26 9.42
N GLN A 5 17.54 9.77 10.55
CA GLN A 5 18.30 8.96 11.52
C GLN A 5 17.35 8.06 12.32
N VAL A 6 17.86 6.97 12.88
CA VAL A 6 17.15 6.17 13.90
C VAL A 6 17.74 6.45 15.28
N GLU A 7 19.06 6.40 15.40
CA GLU A 7 19.83 6.80 16.58
C GLU A 7 21.07 7.59 16.17
N GLU A 8 21.60 8.42 17.07
CA GLU A 8 22.88 9.11 16.87
C GLU A 8 24.04 8.10 16.83
N PRO A 9 25.17 8.43 16.16
CA PRO A 9 25.47 9.66 15.43
C PRO A 9 25.08 9.62 13.94
N HIS A 10 24.47 8.53 13.46
CA HIS A 10 24.27 8.30 12.03
C HIS A 10 23.15 9.17 11.46
N ARG A 11 23.51 10.09 10.56
CA ARG A 11 22.57 11.01 9.89
C ARG A 11 22.75 10.96 8.38
N PHE A 12 21.64 10.85 7.66
CA PHE A 12 21.60 10.68 6.21
C PHE A 12 20.72 11.75 5.57
N ASP A 13 21.00 12.10 4.31
CA ASP A 13 20.21 13.11 3.60
C ASP A 13 18.98 12.47 2.94
N LEU A 14 19.06 11.17 2.60
CA LEU A 14 17.95 10.38 2.08
C LEU A 14 17.64 9.16 2.96
N ILE A 15 16.35 8.81 3.08
CA ILE A 15 15.95 7.57 3.77
C ILE A 15 16.54 6.31 3.12
N GLN A 16 16.77 6.34 1.80
CA GLN A 16 17.42 5.25 1.08
C GLN A 16 18.86 5.04 1.56
N GLU A 17 19.61 6.11 1.78
CA GLU A 17 21.00 6.03 2.27
C GLU A 17 21.05 5.43 3.68
N LEU A 18 20.08 5.76 4.54
CA LEU A 18 19.93 5.16 5.86
C LEU A 18 19.71 3.65 5.74
N VAL A 19 18.75 3.22 4.93
CA VAL A 19 18.44 1.80 4.72
C VAL A 19 19.63 1.05 4.13
N ASP A 20 20.29 1.64 3.13
CA ASP A 20 21.46 1.05 2.46
C ASP A 20 22.66 0.92 3.40
N HIS A 21 22.85 1.89 4.31
CA HIS A 21 23.88 1.80 5.36
C HIS A 21 23.67 0.56 6.23
N PHE A 22 22.50 0.43 6.87
CA PHE A 22 22.24 -0.68 7.80
C PHE A 22 22.11 -2.04 7.10
N LEU A 23 21.66 -2.07 5.84
CA LEU A 23 21.68 -3.30 5.03
C LEU A 23 23.11 -3.74 4.69
N ARG A 24 24.05 -2.80 4.48
CA ARG A 24 25.45 -3.07 4.13
C ARG A 24 26.31 -3.42 5.33
N THR A 25 26.22 -2.63 6.41
CA THR A 25 27.05 -2.81 7.60
C THR A 25 26.62 -3.99 8.46
N LYS A 26 25.36 -4.43 8.33
CA LYS A 26 24.74 -5.46 9.17
C LYS A 26 24.82 -5.13 10.67
N THR A 27 24.90 -3.84 11.00
CA THR A 27 24.82 -3.35 12.38
C THR A 27 23.36 -3.29 12.84
N PRO A 28 23.09 -3.46 14.14
CA PRO A 28 21.75 -3.22 14.69
C PRO A 28 21.30 -1.79 14.40
N ILE A 29 20.03 -1.64 14.00
CA ILE A 29 19.41 -0.32 13.77
C ILE A 29 19.07 0.39 15.09
N LEU A 30 18.89 -0.39 16.16
CA LEU A 30 18.71 0.07 17.54
C LEU A 30 19.81 -0.51 18.41
N SER A 31 20.57 0.36 19.09
CA SER A 31 21.71 -0.04 19.92
C SER A 31 21.32 -0.98 21.08
N ASN A 32 20.11 -0.83 21.62
CA ASN A 32 19.58 -1.64 22.72
C ASN A 32 18.94 -2.97 22.27
N VAL A 33 18.82 -3.23 20.95
CA VAL A 33 18.20 -4.43 20.40
C VAL A 33 19.17 -5.07 19.42
N LEU A 34 20.05 -5.95 19.91
CA LEU A 34 21.16 -6.54 19.13
C LEU A 34 20.71 -7.31 17.88
N ASN A 35 19.48 -7.83 17.85
CA ASN A 35 18.91 -8.55 16.71
C ASN A 35 18.14 -7.64 15.73
N SER A 36 18.18 -6.32 15.92
CA SER A 36 17.51 -5.34 15.06
C SER A 36 18.29 -5.07 13.75
N ILE A 37 18.70 -6.14 13.07
CA ILE A 37 19.56 -6.07 11.87
C ILE A 37 18.69 -6.15 10.62
N LEU A 38 18.94 -5.27 9.65
CA LEU A 38 18.26 -5.33 8.35
C LEU A 38 18.80 -6.51 7.52
N VAL A 39 17.91 -7.45 7.20
CA VAL A 39 18.26 -8.68 6.46
C VAL A 39 17.79 -8.61 5.02
N ASN A 40 16.48 -8.72 4.81
CA ASN A 40 15.85 -8.80 3.50
C ASN A 40 14.76 -7.73 3.37
N PRO A 41 14.80 -6.89 2.32
CA PRO A 41 13.73 -5.93 2.06
C PRO A 41 12.45 -6.67 1.66
N ILE A 42 11.31 -6.23 2.19
CA ILE A 42 10.00 -6.72 1.77
C ILE A 42 9.58 -5.88 0.56
N GLY A 43 9.70 -6.48 -0.63
CA GLY A 43 9.32 -5.83 -1.88
C GLY A 43 7.81 -5.65 -2.04
N ARG A 44 7.42 -4.67 -2.86
CA ARG A 44 6.03 -4.44 -3.24
C ARG A 44 5.47 -5.68 -3.97
N GLN A 45 4.30 -6.12 -3.56
CA GLN A 45 3.61 -7.27 -4.11
C GLN A 45 2.84 -6.90 -5.38
N LYS A 46 2.58 -7.89 -6.25
CA LYS A 46 1.87 -7.68 -7.53
C LYS A 46 0.46 -7.10 -7.41
N TRP A 47 -0.15 -7.22 -6.23
CA TRP A 47 -1.49 -6.73 -5.91
C TRP A 47 -1.46 -5.36 -5.21
N GLU A 48 -0.28 -4.82 -4.87
CA GLU A 48 -0.14 -3.48 -4.29
C GLU A 48 -0.03 -2.46 -5.44
N LEU A 49 -1.18 -1.93 -5.83
CA LEU A 49 -1.31 -0.96 -6.92
C LEU A 49 -0.77 0.41 -6.47
N ARG A 50 -0.44 1.26 -7.43
CA ARG A 50 -0.13 2.67 -7.19
C ARG A 50 -1.36 3.51 -7.46
N HIS A 51 -1.60 4.52 -6.64
CA HIS A 51 -2.66 5.50 -6.92
C HIS A 51 -2.49 6.17 -8.29
N SER A 52 -1.25 6.44 -8.70
CA SER A 52 -0.92 7.01 -10.01
C SER A 52 -1.32 6.14 -11.22
N ASP A 53 -1.57 4.85 -10.99
CA ASP A 53 -2.05 3.92 -12.03
C ASP A 53 -3.59 3.89 -12.12
N ILE A 54 -4.31 4.53 -11.19
CA ILE A 54 -5.77 4.48 -11.08
C ILE A 54 -6.37 5.87 -11.32
N GLU A 55 -7.32 5.93 -12.26
CA GLU A 55 -8.12 7.12 -12.54
C GLU A 55 -9.57 6.86 -12.13
N LEU A 56 -10.09 7.62 -11.17
CA LEU A 56 -11.51 7.60 -10.82
C LEU A 56 -12.30 8.46 -11.80
N THR A 57 -13.40 7.93 -12.35
CA THR A 57 -14.16 8.61 -13.40
C THR A 57 -15.57 8.98 -12.97
N LYS A 58 -16.39 8.00 -12.57
CA LYS A 58 -17.81 8.21 -12.24
C LYS A 58 -18.18 7.48 -10.97
N ARG A 59 -18.85 8.15 -10.03
CA ARG A 59 -19.44 7.48 -8.86
C ARG A 59 -20.55 6.52 -9.31
N LEU A 60 -20.45 5.27 -8.86
CA LEU A 60 -21.42 4.19 -9.10
C LEU A 60 -22.37 3.99 -7.92
N GLY A 61 -21.91 4.25 -6.70
CA GLY A 61 -22.73 4.10 -5.51
C GLY A 61 -21.97 4.36 -4.22
N ALA A 62 -22.53 3.90 -3.11
CA ALA A 62 -21.91 3.88 -1.80
C ALA A 62 -22.16 2.54 -1.13
N GLY A 63 -21.20 2.11 -0.30
CA GLY A 63 -21.31 0.96 0.57
C GLY A 63 -20.91 1.32 2.00
N VAL A 64 -20.85 0.31 2.87
CA VAL A 64 -20.59 0.47 4.31
C VAL A 64 -19.27 1.20 4.61
N TYR A 65 -18.25 1.02 3.78
CA TYR A 65 -16.90 1.56 4.03
C TYR A 65 -16.53 2.76 3.16
N GLY A 66 -17.41 3.23 2.28
CA GLY A 66 -17.11 4.36 1.40
C GLY A 66 -17.87 4.34 0.09
N GLU A 67 -17.33 5.06 -0.89
CA GLU A 67 -17.94 5.23 -2.21
C GLU A 67 -17.39 4.23 -3.21
N VAL A 68 -18.22 3.82 -4.15
CA VAL A 68 -17.80 2.97 -5.27
C VAL A 68 -17.79 3.81 -6.54
N TYR A 69 -16.69 3.76 -7.27
CA TYR A 69 -16.49 4.48 -8.52
C TYR A 69 -16.21 3.52 -9.67
N ARG A 70 -16.57 3.92 -10.89
CA ARG A 70 -15.96 3.42 -12.11
C ARG A 70 -14.61 4.10 -12.23
N GLY A 71 -13.59 3.33 -12.56
CA GLY A 71 -12.26 3.83 -12.82
C GLY A 71 -11.58 3.14 -13.99
N LYS A 72 -10.41 3.66 -14.33
CA LYS A 72 -9.49 3.07 -15.30
C LYS A 72 -8.17 2.78 -14.62
N MET A 73 -7.68 1.56 -14.76
CA MET A 73 -6.37 1.17 -14.25
C MET A 73 -5.40 0.98 -15.40
N LYS A 74 -4.28 1.70 -15.35
CA LYS A 74 -3.14 1.48 -16.23
C LYS A 74 -2.37 0.27 -15.75
N ARG A 75 -2.12 -0.68 -16.64
CA ARG A 75 -1.30 -1.86 -16.35
C ARG A 75 -0.45 -2.20 -17.55
N LYS A 76 0.86 -1.92 -17.45
CA LYS A 76 1.79 -2.01 -18.58
C LYS A 76 1.24 -1.15 -19.75
N ASN A 77 0.96 -1.78 -20.89
CA ASN A 77 0.46 -1.10 -22.09
C ASN A 77 -1.07 -1.22 -22.26
N HIS A 78 -1.80 -1.60 -21.22
CA HIS A 78 -3.25 -1.76 -21.27
C HIS A 78 -3.95 -0.86 -20.25
N VAL A 79 -5.16 -0.44 -20.60
CA VAL A 79 -6.09 0.23 -19.69
C VAL A 79 -7.25 -0.71 -19.44
N ILE A 80 -7.58 -0.93 -18.17
CA ILE A 80 -8.64 -1.84 -17.74
C ILE A 80 -9.71 -1.01 -17.04
N ASP A 81 -10.96 -1.13 -17.48
CA ASP A 81 -12.11 -0.59 -16.74
C ASP A 81 -12.30 -1.39 -15.45
N ILE A 82 -12.38 -0.68 -14.32
CA ILE A 82 -12.51 -1.27 -12.99
C ILE A 82 -13.61 -0.59 -12.17
N ALA A 83 -14.08 -1.29 -11.15
CA ALA A 83 -14.78 -0.66 -10.03
C ALA A 83 -13.75 -0.40 -8.93
N VAL A 84 -13.84 0.75 -8.27
CA VAL A 84 -12.94 1.15 -7.17
C VAL A 84 -13.78 1.46 -5.95
N LYS A 85 -13.58 0.69 -4.87
CA LYS A 85 -14.12 0.98 -3.55
C LYS A 85 -13.13 1.89 -2.84
N SER A 86 -13.54 3.14 -2.61
CA SER A 86 -12.70 4.23 -2.10
C SER A 86 -13.14 4.65 -0.71
N ALA A 87 -12.20 4.66 0.24
CA ALA A 87 -12.45 5.04 1.63
C ALA A 87 -11.41 6.07 2.11
N LYS A 88 -11.88 7.28 2.44
CA LYS A 88 -11.02 8.32 3.02
C LYS A 88 -10.58 7.90 4.41
N THR A 89 -9.27 7.91 4.67
CA THR A 89 -8.71 7.53 5.98
C THR A 89 -9.21 8.42 7.11
N ALA A 90 -9.46 9.70 6.83
CA ALA A 90 -9.99 10.65 7.82
C ALA A 90 -11.37 10.26 8.39
N THR A 91 -12.19 9.54 7.61
CA THR A 91 -13.55 9.14 8.01
C THR A 91 -13.68 7.64 8.28
N LEU A 92 -12.63 6.86 8.00
CA LEU A 92 -12.64 5.42 8.13
C LEU A 92 -12.16 5.01 9.53
N THR A 93 -12.99 4.28 10.27
CA THR A 93 -12.59 3.73 11.58
C THR A 93 -11.50 2.67 11.39
N LYS A 94 -10.70 2.41 12.43
CA LYS A 94 -9.68 1.36 12.39
C LYS A 94 -10.29 -0.01 12.10
N GLU A 95 -11.46 -0.27 12.67
CA GLU A 95 -12.25 -1.48 12.47
C GLU A 95 -12.74 -1.57 11.02
N GLY A 96 -13.28 -0.47 10.45
CA GLY A 96 -13.70 -0.41 9.05
C GLY A 96 -12.55 -0.67 8.08
N ALA A 97 -11.38 -0.08 8.33
CA ALA A 97 -10.17 -0.35 7.55
C ALA A 97 -9.76 -1.82 7.61
N LYS A 98 -9.82 -2.42 8.81
CA LYS A 98 -9.48 -3.84 9.01
C LYS A 98 -10.44 -4.77 8.27
N GLU A 99 -11.74 -4.50 8.32
CA GLU A 99 -12.76 -5.29 7.62
C GLU A 99 -12.62 -5.17 6.11
N MET A 100 -12.44 -3.95 5.62
CA MET A 100 -12.24 -3.67 4.20
C MET A 100 -10.97 -4.37 3.67
N MET A 101 -9.86 -4.35 4.40
CA MET A 101 -8.65 -5.09 4.03
C MET A 101 -8.79 -6.61 4.17
N ARG A 102 -9.65 -7.09 5.09
CA ARG A 102 -9.96 -8.52 5.23
C ARG A 102 -10.71 -9.04 4.00
N GLU A 103 -11.68 -8.27 3.50
CA GLU A 103 -12.40 -8.55 2.24
C GLU A 103 -11.40 -8.66 1.08
N ALA A 104 -10.54 -7.65 0.90
CA ALA A 104 -9.53 -7.66 -0.16
C ALA A 104 -8.56 -8.85 -0.06
N ARG A 105 -8.10 -9.20 1.15
CA ARG A 105 -7.20 -10.33 1.38
C ARG A 105 -7.85 -11.66 0.99
N MET A 106 -9.13 -11.84 1.31
CA MET A 106 -9.89 -13.04 0.95
C MET A 106 -10.14 -13.11 -0.55
N MET A 107 -10.61 -12.02 -1.16
CA MET A 107 -10.93 -12.00 -2.59
C MET A 107 -9.71 -12.21 -3.49
N ARG A 108 -8.51 -11.86 -3.02
CA ARG A 108 -7.27 -11.98 -3.80
C ARG A 108 -6.90 -13.42 -4.16
N SER A 109 -7.38 -14.41 -3.40
CA SER A 109 -7.15 -15.83 -3.73
C SER A 109 -8.17 -16.41 -4.72
N TYR A 110 -9.22 -15.67 -5.07
CA TYR A 110 -10.28 -16.16 -5.96
C TYR A 110 -10.03 -15.80 -7.42
N ASN A 111 -10.19 -16.79 -8.29
CA ASN A 111 -10.16 -16.64 -9.74
C ASN A 111 -11.20 -17.59 -10.35
N HIS A 112 -12.45 -17.14 -10.43
CA HIS A 112 -13.57 -17.95 -10.88
C HIS A 112 -14.56 -17.10 -11.69
N PRO A 113 -15.18 -17.62 -12.77
CA PRO A 113 -16.08 -16.84 -13.63
C PRO A 113 -17.31 -16.25 -12.91
N ASN A 114 -17.72 -16.83 -11.79
CA ASN A 114 -18.87 -16.35 -11.00
C ASN A 114 -18.48 -15.58 -9.74
N VAL A 115 -17.21 -15.21 -9.57
CA VAL A 115 -16.72 -14.41 -8.43
C VAL A 115 -16.05 -13.16 -8.97
N VAL A 116 -16.38 -12.00 -8.41
CA VAL A 116 -15.75 -10.73 -8.78
C VAL A 116 -14.24 -10.82 -8.51
N ARG A 117 -13.45 -10.57 -9.54
CA ARG A 117 -11.98 -10.56 -9.43
C ARG A 117 -11.52 -9.23 -8.85
N ILE A 118 -10.74 -9.31 -7.77
CA ILE A 118 -9.96 -8.16 -7.28
C ILE A 118 -8.66 -8.02 -8.09
N TYR A 119 -8.34 -6.80 -8.50
CA TYR A 119 -7.08 -6.52 -9.20
C TYR A 119 -5.95 -6.18 -8.24
N GLY A 120 -6.25 -5.51 -7.13
CA GLY A 120 -5.28 -5.15 -6.12
C GLY A 120 -5.84 -4.13 -5.13
N VAL A 121 -4.93 -3.49 -4.41
CA VAL A 121 -5.23 -2.45 -3.43
C VAL A 121 -4.17 -1.35 -3.59
N ALA A 122 -4.59 -0.08 -3.59
CA ALA A 122 -3.68 1.06 -3.50
C ALA A 122 -3.70 1.63 -2.09
N LEU A 123 -2.51 1.69 -1.47
CA LEU A 123 -2.30 2.13 -0.08
C LEU A 123 -1.17 3.17 0.05
N ASP A 124 -0.60 3.62 -1.06
CA ASP A 124 0.51 4.57 -1.06
C ASP A 124 0.09 6.05 -1.04
N ASP A 125 -1.21 6.31 -0.97
CA ASP A 125 -1.82 7.65 -0.82
C ASP A 125 -3.24 7.52 -0.20
N ASP A 126 -3.88 8.65 0.12
CA ASP A 126 -5.30 8.74 0.49
C ASP A 126 -6.15 9.12 -0.74
N PRO A 127 -7.37 8.58 -0.92
CA PRO A 127 -8.06 7.57 -0.10
C PRO A 127 -7.56 6.15 -0.34
N ILE A 128 -7.80 5.21 0.59
CA ILE A 128 -7.55 3.78 0.33
C ILE A 128 -8.46 3.32 -0.81
N MET A 129 -7.88 2.66 -1.82
CA MET A 129 -8.60 2.13 -2.97
C MET A 129 -8.47 0.61 -3.10
N ILE A 130 -9.59 -0.09 -3.27
CA ILE A 130 -9.68 -1.53 -3.57
C ILE A 130 -10.40 -1.74 -4.89
#